data_AF-A0A5T2TPB4-F1
#
_entry.id   AF-A0A5T2TPB4-F1
#
_cell.length_a   1.000
_cell.length_b   1.000
_cell.length_c   1.000
_cell.angle_alpha   90.00
_cell.angle_beta   90.00
_cell.angle_gamma   90.00
#
_symmetry.space_group_name_H-M   'P 1'
#
loop_
_entity.id
_entity.type
_entity.pdbx_description
1 polymer ?
#
loop_
_entity_poly.entity_id
_entity_poly.type
_entity_poly.pdbx_seq_one_letter_code
_entity_poly.pdbx_strand_id
1 'polypeptide(L)'
;TALLHSLAVTEQRAGFKAWTLLLSICAFSLCLLGTFLVRSGVLVSVHAFASDPTRGMFILAFMVLVTGGSLLLFAVRGHRVRSRVNNALWSRESLLLGNNVLLMAAMLVVLLGTLLPLVHKQLGLGSISVGEPFFNTMFTWLMVPFALLLGVGPLVRWGRDRPRNIRTLLLTALVSTLVLSVLLPWLLEDKIIAMTVVGMAMACWIAVLAVAEAVQRVSRGTKTSLSYWGMVAAHLGLAVTITG
;
A
#
# COMPACT_ATOMS: atom_id res chain seq x y z
N THR A 1 0.00 -0.50 -5.66
CA THR A 1 0.01 -1.88 -5.13
C THR A 1 -1.38 -2.41 -4.79
N ALA A 2 -2.24 -1.66 -4.08
CA ALA A 2 -3.58 -2.13 -3.70
C ALA A 2 -4.46 -2.61 -4.88
N LEU A 3 -4.39 -1.89 -6.01
CA LEU A 3 -5.09 -2.28 -7.25
C LEU A 3 -4.61 -3.64 -7.77
N LEU A 4 -3.29 -3.87 -7.83
CA LEU A 4 -2.71 -5.13 -8.31
C LEU A 4 -3.11 -6.32 -7.42
N HIS A 5 -3.11 -6.13 -6.10
CA HIS A 5 -3.59 -7.16 -5.17
C HIS A 5 -5.09 -7.43 -5.32
N SER A 6 -5.89 -6.39 -5.56
CA SER A 6 -7.33 -6.55 -5.81
C SER A 6 -7.62 -7.28 -7.12
N LEU A 7 -6.88 -6.98 -8.19
CA LEU A 7 -6.95 -7.67 -9.47
C LEU A 7 -6.65 -9.17 -9.31
N ALA A 8 -5.60 -9.51 -8.57
CA ALA A 8 -5.26 -10.91 -8.31
C ALA A 8 -6.38 -11.67 -7.58
N VAL A 9 -7.08 -11.03 -6.63
CA VAL A 9 -8.26 -11.61 -5.98
C VAL A 9 -9.43 -11.74 -6.95
N THR A 10 -9.64 -10.73 -7.82
CA THR A 10 -10.69 -10.76 -8.83
C THR A 10 -10.48 -11.88 -9.84
N GLU A 11 -9.25 -12.11 -10.29
CA GLU A 11 -8.92 -13.18 -11.23
C GLU A 11 -9.07 -14.56 -10.60
N GLN A 12 -8.54 -14.76 -9.38
CA GLN A 12 -8.50 -16.08 -8.75
C GLN A 12 -9.83 -16.49 -8.08
N ARG A 13 -10.65 -15.52 -7.65
CA ARG A 13 -11.84 -15.79 -6.82
C ARG A 13 -13.11 -15.14 -7.33
N ALA A 14 -13.06 -14.45 -8.48
CA ALA A 14 -14.15 -13.61 -8.98
C ALA A 14 -14.68 -12.58 -7.97
N GLY A 15 -13.87 -12.26 -6.94
CA GLY A 15 -14.20 -11.36 -5.84
C GLY A 15 -13.70 -9.94 -6.04
N PHE A 16 -14.16 -9.01 -5.21
CA PHE A 16 -13.67 -7.62 -5.18
C PHE A 16 -13.84 -6.83 -6.48
N LYS A 17 -14.68 -7.27 -7.43
CA LYS A 17 -14.85 -6.60 -8.72
C LYS A 17 -15.15 -5.10 -8.59
N ALA A 18 -16.09 -4.74 -7.71
CA ALA A 18 -16.43 -3.34 -7.45
C ALA A 18 -15.27 -2.55 -6.81
N TRP A 19 -14.51 -3.18 -5.91
CA TRP A 19 -13.36 -2.58 -5.25
C TRP A 19 -12.20 -2.34 -6.23
N THR A 20 -11.90 -3.33 -7.06
CA THR A 20 -10.92 -3.22 -8.14
C THR A 20 -11.28 -2.10 -9.11
N LEU A 21 -12.56 -1.97 -9.49
CA LEU A 21 -13.01 -0.89 -10.37
C LEU A 21 -12.82 0.48 -9.71
N LEU A 22 -13.19 0.63 -8.44
CA LEU A 22 -13.01 1.88 -7.69
C LEU A 22 -11.52 2.25 -7.60
N LEU A 23 -10.65 1.29 -7.27
CA LEU A 23 -9.21 1.51 -7.22
C LEU A 23 -8.61 1.90 -8.57
N SER A 24 -9.12 1.33 -9.68
CA SER A 24 -8.71 1.72 -11.03
C SER A 24 -9.09 3.17 -11.34
N ILE A 25 -10.32 3.57 -10.99
CA ILE A 25 -10.77 4.96 -11.14
C ILE A 25 -9.87 5.87 -10.31
N CYS A 26 -9.68 5.59 -9.03
CA CYS A 26 -8.81 6.37 -8.15
C CYS A 26 -7.37 6.48 -8.67
N ALA A 27 -6.77 5.38 -9.12
CA ALA A 27 -5.41 5.39 -9.66
C ALA A 27 -5.30 6.30 -10.89
N PHE A 28 -6.26 6.19 -11.81
CA PHE A 28 -6.30 7.05 -12.99
C PHE A 28 -6.53 8.53 -12.63
N SER A 29 -7.46 8.82 -11.72
CA SER A 29 -7.71 10.18 -11.22
C SER A 29 -6.48 10.79 -10.54
N LEU A 30 -5.73 10.02 -9.76
CA LEU A 30 -4.50 10.48 -9.12
C LEU A 30 -3.39 10.80 -10.13
N CYS A 31 -3.30 10.04 -11.23
CA CYS A 31 -2.38 10.36 -12.34
C CYS A 31 -2.77 11.68 -13.02
N LEU A 32 -4.06 11.92 -13.25
CA LEU A 32 -4.55 13.20 -13.78
C LEU A 32 -4.29 14.36 -12.83
N LEU A 33 -4.53 14.17 -11.53
CA LEU A 33 -4.23 15.16 -10.50
C LEU A 33 -2.73 15.50 -10.47
N GLY A 34 -1.85 14.50 -10.50
CA GLY A 34 -0.40 14.74 -10.57
C GLY A 34 0.01 15.53 -11.81
N THR A 35 -0.59 15.21 -12.96
CA THR A 35 -0.37 15.96 -14.22
C THR A 35 -0.83 17.41 -14.09
N PHE A 36 -2.00 17.64 -13.49
CA PHE A 36 -2.52 18.97 -13.19
C PHE A 36 -1.56 19.75 -12.28
N LEU A 37 -1.11 19.16 -11.16
CA LEU A 37 -0.25 19.82 -10.18
C LEU A 37 1.07 20.31 -10.78
N VAL A 38 1.68 19.53 -11.69
CA VAL A 38 2.97 19.89 -12.30
C VAL A 38 2.81 20.86 -13.49
N ARG A 39 1.69 20.83 -14.21
CA ARG A 39 1.49 21.63 -15.44
C ARG A 39 0.69 22.91 -15.26
N SER A 40 -0.11 23.01 -14.20
CA SER A 40 -0.97 24.18 -13.95
C SER A 40 -0.23 25.41 -13.39
N GLY A 41 1.03 25.26 -12.97
CA GLY A 41 1.75 26.33 -12.26
C GLY A 41 1.29 26.55 -10.82
N VAL A 42 0.40 25.69 -10.32
CA VAL A 42 -0.14 25.75 -8.95
C VAL A 42 0.94 25.40 -7.91
N LEU A 43 1.87 24.51 -8.26
CA LEU A 43 3.10 24.28 -7.51
C LEU A 43 4.26 25.01 -8.17
N VAL A 44 4.99 25.81 -7.39
CA VAL A 44 6.28 26.38 -7.82
C VAL A 44 7.35 25.33 -7.55
N SER A 45 7.85 24.70 -8.61
CA SER A 45 8.92 23.70 -8.53
C SER A 45 9.97 23.99 -9.59
N VAL A 46 11.25 23.82 -9.24
CA VAL A 46 12.38 23.93 -10.19
C VAL A 46 12.33 22.85 -11.28
N HIS A 47 11.56 21.78 -11.07
CA HIS A 47 11.32 20.72 -12.04
C HIS A 47 10.00 20.90 -12.82
N ALA A 48 9.28 22.01 -12.62
CA ALA A 48 8.07 22.31 -13.38
C ALA A 48 8.44 22.82 -14.78
N PHE A 49 8.31 21.96 -15.78
CA PHE A 49 8.53 22.33 -17.17
C PHE A 49 7.29 23.03 -17.75
N ALA A 50 7.46 24.27 -18.22
CA ALA A 50 6.46 25.07 -18.93
C ALA A 50 5.09 25.17 -18.20
N SER A 51 5.04 26.01 -17.17
CA SER A 51 3.79 26.39 -16.50
C SER A 51 2.98 27.35 -17.38
N ASP A 52 1.88 26.85 -17.95
CA ASP A 52 0.92 27.65 -18.71
C ASP A 52 -0.47 27.50 -18.05
N PRO A 53 -0.97 28.56 -17.38
CA PRO A 53 -2.27 28.51 -16.68
C PRO A 53 -3.43 28.09 -17.59
N THR A 54 -3.36 28.39 -18.89
CA THR A 54 -4.41 28.02 -19.85
C THR A 54 -4.48 26.51 -20.04
N ARG A 55 -3.32 25.84 -20.11
CA ARG A 55 -3.23 24.37 -20.17
C ARG A 55 -3.68 23.73 -18.86
N GLY A 56 -3.37 24.36 -17.73
CA GLY A 56 -3.85 23.95 -16.41
C GLY A 56 -5.37 23.86 -16.34
N MET A 57 -6.08 24.87 -16.88
CA MET A 57 -7.54 24.90 -16.94
C MET A 57 -8.13 23.79 -17.82
N PHE A 58 -7.52 23.52 -18.98
CA PHE A 58 -7.93 22.39 -19.82
C PHE A 58 -7.81 21.05 -19.09
N ILE A 59 -6.66 20.82 -18.43
CA ILE A 59 -6.42 19.58 -17.66
C ILE A 59 -7.40 19.49 -16.49
N LEU A 60 -7.70 20.59 -15.80
CA LEU A 60 -8.67 20.62 -14.71
C LEU A 60 -10.07 20.23 -15.21
N ALA A 61 -10.54 20.83 -16.30
CA ALA A 61 -11.83 20.50 -16.90
C ALA A 61 -11.91 19.03 -17.33
N PHE A 62 -10.85 18.52 -17.98
CA PHE A 62 -10.74 17.12 -18.35
C PHE A 62 -10.74 16.20 -17.13
N MET A 63 -10.01 16.55 -16.06
CA MET A 63 -9.97 15.80 -14.82
C MET A 63 -11.33 15.74 -14.14
N VAL A 64 -12.05 16.86 -14.05
CA VAL A 64 -13.41 16.91 -13.49
C VAL A 64 -14.37 16.05 -14.31
N LEU A 65 -14.32 16.15 -15.64
CA LEU A 65 -15.18 15.36 -16.52
C LEU A 65 -14.92 13.86 -16.38
N VAL A 66 -13.65 13.43 -16.45
CA VAL A 66 -13.33 12.00 -16.43
C VAL A 66 -13.45 11.41 -15.03
N THR A 67 -12.96 12.10 -13.99
CA THR A 67 -13.09 11.63 -12.60
C THR A 67 -14.52 11.69 -12.12
N GLY A 68 -15.21 12.83 -12.33
CA GLY A 68 -16.61 12.99 -11.97
C GLY A 68 -17.51 12.02 -12.73
N GLY A 69 -17.33 11.89 -14.05
CA GLY A 69 -18.11 10.97 -14.88
C GLY A 69 -17.90 9.50 -14.51
N SER A 70 -16.66 9.08 -14.26
CA SER A 70 -16.36 7.69 -13.85
C SER A 70 -16.90 7.36 -12.46
N LEU A 71 -16.76 8.27 -11.48
CA LEU A 71 -17.31 8.09 -10.13
C LEU A 71 -18.84 8.11 -10.14
N LEU A 72 -19.47 9.00 -10.93
CA LEU A 72 -20.92 9.03 -11.11
C LEU A 72 -21.42 7.71 -11.71
N LEU A 73 -20.77 7.23 -12.77
CA LEU A 73 -21.11 5.95 -13.39
C LEU A 73 -20.96 4.80 -12.39
N PHE A 74 -19.89 4.80 -11.59
CA PHE A 74 -19.70 3.82 -10.53
C PHE A 74 -20.79 3.89 -9.46
N ALA A 75 -21.20 5.09 -9.04
CA ALA A 75 -22.28 5.26 -8.06
C ALA A 75 -23.62 4.72 -8.59
N VAL A 76 -23.96 5.02 -9.86
CA VAL A 76 -25.23 4.60 -10.47
C VAL A 76 -25.23 3.11 -10.82
N ARG A 77 -24.13 2.57 -11.35
CA ARG A 77 -24.07 1.20 -11.91
C ARG A 77 -23.28 0.20 -11.08
N GLY A 78 -22.60 0.63 -10.02
CA GLY A 78 -21.69 -0.20 -9.21
C GLY A 78 -22.38 -1.41 -8.57
N HIS A 79 -23.68 -1.31 -8.27
CA HIS A 79 -24.48 -2.42 -7.76
C HIS A 79 -24.50 -3.65 -8.70
N ARG A 80 -24.37 -3.45 -10.02
CA ARG A 80 -24.33 -4.53 -11.02
C ARG A 80 -23.03 -5.31 -11.02
N VAL A 81 -21.96 -4.73 -10.46
CA VAL A 81 -20.60 -5.30 -10.44
C VAL A 81 -20.32 -6.00 -9.10
N ARG A 82 -21.33 -6.16 -8.24
CA ARG A 82 -21.17 -6.73 -6.91
C ARG A 82 -20.97 -8.25 -7.00
N SER A 83 -19.80 -8.72 -6.60
CA SER A 83 -19.52 -10.14 -6.39
C SER A 83 -20.05 -10.56 -5.01
N ARG A 84 -20.88 -11.60 -4.92
CA ARG A 84 -21.16 -12.28 -3.65
C ARG A 84 -19.98 -13.20 -3.32
N VAL A 85 -19.04 -12.72 -2.52
CA VAL A 85 -18.00 -13.60 -1.95
C VAL A 85 -18.16 -13.60 -0.44
N ASN A 86 -18.43 -14.78 0.11
CA ASN A 86 -18.52 -14.98 1.55
C ASN A 86 -17.10 -15.27 2.07
N ASN A 87 -16.33 -14.22 2.32
CA ASN A 87 -14.97 -14.36 2.82
C ASN A 87 -15.02 -14.74 4.31
N ALA A 88 -14.32 -15.81 4.69
CA ALA A 88 -14.09 -16.07 6.10
C ALA A 88 -13.19 -14.96 6.68
N LEU A 89 -13.42 -14.58 7.94
CA LEU A 89 -12.60 -13.58 8.64
C LEU A 89 -11.10 -13.92 8.58
N TRP A 90 -10.76 -15.20 8.71
CA TRP A 90 -9.41 -15.72 8.57
C TRP A 90 -9.21 -16.39 7.20
N SER A 91 -8.86 -15.58 6.20
CA SER A 91 -8.61 -16.00 4.83
C SER A 91 -7.62 -15.05 4.15
N ARG A 92 -6.95 -15.52 3.08
CA ARG A 92 -6.06 -14.67 2.29
C ARG A 92 -6.80 -13.47 1.71
N GLU A 93 -8.05 -13.64 1.30
CA GLU A 93 -8.93 -12.56 0.81
C GLU A 93 -9.09 -11.44 1.83
N SER A 94 -9.36 -11.79 3.10
CA SER A 94 -9.54 -10.82 4.19
C SER A 94 -8.25 -10.08 4.53
N LEU A 95 -7.10 -10.78 4.54
CA LEU A 95 -5.79 -10.14 4.79
C LEU A 95 -5.40 -9.20 3.64
N LEU A 96 -5.65 -9.60 2.39
CA LEU A 96 -5.43 -8.75 1.22
C LEU A 96 -6.32 -7.51 1.25
N LEU A 97 -7.59 -7.67 1.65
CA LEU A 97 -8.50 -6.53 1.83
C LEU A 97 -8.00 -5.58 2.93
N GLY A 98 -7.58 -6.12 4.08
CA GLY A 98 -6.99 -5.32 5.17
C GLY A 98 -5.79 -4.51 4.72
N ASN A 99 -4.85 -5.13 4.00
CA ASN A 99 -3.71 -4.43 3.41
C ASN A 99 -4.12 -3.35 2.40
N ASN A 100 -5.13 -3.62 1.56
CA ASN A 100 -5.62 -2.64 0.61
C ASN A 100 -6.23 -1.42 1.31
N VAL A 101 -6.93 -1.61 2.43
CA VAL A 101 -7.47 -0.51 3.24
C VAL A 101 -6.34 0.34 3.84
N LEU A 102 -5.29 -0.29 4.39
CA LEU A 102 -4.13 0.43 4.93
C LEU A 102 -3.37 1.21 3.84
N LEU A 103 -3.19 0.61 2.66
CA LEU A 103 -2.58 1.29 1.51
C LEU A 103 -3.41 2.48 1.02
N MET A 104 -4.74 2.36 1.05
CA MET A 104 -5.66 3.47 0.73
C MET A 104 -5.58 4.57 1.79
N ALA A 105 -5.50 4.22 3.07
CA ALA A 105 -5.32 5.18 4.15
C ALA A 105 -3.98 5.92 4.02
N ALA A 106 -2.89 5.20 3.72
CA ALA A 106 -1.57 5.82 3.49
C ALA A 106 -1.59 6.76 2.27
N MET A 107 -2.24 6.36 1.18
CA MET A 107 -2.46 7.22 0.02
C MET A 107 -3.24 8.49 0.39
N LEU A 108 -4.30 8.37 1.19
CA LEU A 108 -5.08 9.53 1.65
C LEU A 108 -4.26 10.46 2.55
N VAL A 109 -3.43 9.93 3.46
CA VAL A 109 -2.54 10.74 4.30
C VAL A 109 -1.58 11.56 3.43
N VAL A 110 -0.97 10.95 2.41
CA VAL A 110 -0.08 11.66 1.47
C VAL A 110 -0.86 12.69 0.66
N LEU A 111 -2.01 12.30 0.12
CA LEU A 111 -2.86 13.19 -0.69
C LEU A 111 -3.31 14.42 0.12
N LEU A 112 -3.77 14.22 1.35
CA LEU A 112 -4.19 15.31 2.23
C LEU A 112 -2.99 16.16 2.66
N GLY A 113 -1.89 15.54 3.09
CA GLY A 113 -0.68 16.27 3.48
C GLY A 113 -0.09 17.12 2.36
N THR A 114 -0.26 16.71 1.10
CA THR A 114 0.21 17.46 -0.08
C THR A 114 -0.78 18.53 -0.54
N LEU A 115 -2.08 18.24 -0.56
CA LEU A 115 -3.10 19.18 -1.06
C LEU A 115 -3.54 20.22 -0.02
N LEU A 116 -3.52 19.89 1.28
CA LEU A 116 -4.03 20.77 2.32
C LEU A 116 -3.27 22.12 2.40
N PRO A 117 -1.92 22.16 2.41
CA PRO A 117 -1.15 23.40 2.27
C PRO A 117 -1.55 24.23 1.05
N LEU A 118 -1.77 23.56 -0.07
CA LEU A 118 -2.07 24.19 -1.34
C LEU A 118 -3.45 24.86 -1.33
N VAL A 119 -4.46 24.15 -0.82
CA VAL A 119 -5.82 24.68 -0.67
C VAL A 119 -5.83 25.86 0.31
N HIS A 120 -5.14 25.75 1.45
CA HIS A 120 -5.06 26.84 2.44
C HIS A 120 -4.48 28.13 1.84
N LYS A 121 -3.42 28.00 1.04
CA LYS A 121 -2.80 29.12 0.33
C LYS A 121 -3.76 29.77 -0.67
N GLN A 122 -4.51 28.99 -1.43
CA GLN A 122 -5.46 29.50 -2.43
C GLN A 122 -6.70 30.15 -1.82
N LEU A 123 -7.11 29.72 -0.62
CA LEU A 123 -8.21 30.33 0.13
C LEU A 123 -7.80 31.62 0.88
N GLY A 124 -6.54 32.04 0.81
CA GLY A 124 -6.06 33.23 1.51
C GLY A 124 -5.90 33.03 3.02
N LEU A 125 -5.96 31.79 3.52
CA LEU A 125 -5.86 31.44 4.94
C LEU A 125 -4.39 31.35 5.44
N GLY A 126 -3.45 31.90 4.67
CA GLY A 126 -2.02 31.80 4.93
C GLY A 126 -1.38 30.50 4.43
N SER A 127 -0.05 30.45 4.49
CA SER A 127 0.73 29.26 4.15
C SER A 127 0.96 28.38 5.37
N ILE A 128 0.40 27.18 5.35
CA ILE A 128 0.72 26.12 6.32
C ILE A 128 1.73 25.16 5.67
N SER A 129 2.64 24.62 6.47
CA SER A 129 3.59 23.59 6.02
C SER A 129 3.35 22.32 6.82
N VAL A 130 3.09 21.22 6.12
CA VAL A 130 3.00 19.89 6.73
C VAL A 130 4.37 19.25 6.60
N GLY A 131 5.10 19.23 7.71
CA GLY A 131 6.48 18.73 7.76
C GLY A 131 6.59 17.22 8.01
N GLU A 132 7.83 16.74 7.97
CA GLU A 132 8.21 15.36 8.24
C GLU A 132 7.57 14.74 9.49
N PRO A 133 7.46 15.41 10.66
CA PRO A 133 6.91 14.78 11.88
C PRO A 133 5.47 14.26 11.71
N PHE A 134 4.64 14.95 10.92
CA PHE A 134 3.28 14.50 10.62
C PHE A 134 3.30 13.19 9.83
N PHE A 135 4.11 13.15 8.76
CA PHE A 135 4.22 11.97 7.91
C PHE A 135 4.83 10.80 8.65
N ASN A 136 5.93 10.99 9.37
CA ASN A 136 6.58 9.93 10.13
C ASN A 136 5.63 9.32 11.15
N THR A 137 4.87 10.15 11.89
CA THR A 137 3.90 9.65 12.86
C THR A 137 2.80 8.84 12.16
N MET A 138 2.12 9.42 11.18
CA MET A 138 1.00 8.76 10.49
C MET A 138 1.44 7.47 9.77
N PHE A 139 2.58 7.50 9.09
CA PHE A 139 3.13 6.32 8.42
C PHE A 139 3.55 5.25 9.41
N THR A 140 4.09 5.59 10.58
CA THR A 140 4.42 4.58 11.59
C THR A 140 3.16 3.82 12.02
N TRP A 141 2.07 4.53 12.31
CA TRP A 141 0.79 3.90 12.70
C TRP A 141 0.18 3.03 11.59
N LEU A 142 0.42 3.36 10.32
CA LEU A 142 -0.13 2.62 9.17
C LEU A 142 0.77 1.48 8.70
N MET A 143 2.09 1.68 8.69
CA MET A 143 3.06 0.74 8.14
C MET A 143 3.28 -0.46 9.06
N VAL A 144 3.21 -0.29 10.38
CA VAL A 144 3.33 -1.41 11.33
C VAL A 144 2.24 -2.48 11.09
N PRO A 145 0.93 -2.17 11.14
CA PRO A 145 -0.09 -3.19 10.85
C PRO A 145 -0.04 -3.67 9.40
N PHE A 146 0.37 -2.83 8.45
CA PHE A 146 0.55 -3.23 7.06
C PHE A 146 1.64 -4.28 6.90
N ALA A 147 2.83 -4.06 7.47
CA ALA A 147 3.94 -5.01 7.44
C ALA A 147 3.54 -6.36 8.08
N LEU A 148 2.81 -6.30 9.20
CA LEU A 148 2.29 -7.50 9.87
C LEU A 148 1.38 -8.31 8.94
N LEU A 149 0.36 -7.69 8.37
CA LEU A 149 -0.58 -8.34 7.45
C LEU A 149 0.10 -8.81 6.16
N LEU A 150 1.06 -8.04 5.64
CA LEU A 150 1.83 -8.37 4.44
C LEU A 150 2.65 -9.63 4.62
N GLY A 151 3.35 -9.79 5.74
CA GLY A 151 4.12 -11.00 6.03
C GLY A 151 3.24 -12.24 6.20
N VAL A 152 2.07 -12.09 6.83
CA VAL A 152 1.16 -13.22 7.11
C VAL A 152 0.33 -13.63 5.88
N GLY A 153 -0.04 -12.68 5.02
CA GLY A 153 -0.93 -12.89 3.87
C GLY A 153 -0.57 -14.10 2.98
N PRO A 154 0.68 -14.22 2.50
CA PRO A 154 1.13 -15.34 1.66
C PRO A 154 1.06 -16.72 2.34
N LEU A 155 1.09 -16.78 3.67
CA LEU A 155 1.05 -18.03 4.43
C LEU A 155 -0.37 -18.56 4.66
N VAL A 156 -1.37 -17.66 4.66
CA VAL A 156 -2.78 -18.03 4.84
C VAL A 156 -3.38 -18.51 3.53
N ARG A 157 -4.21 -19.55 3.56
CA ARG A 157 -4.88 -20.12 2.38
C ARG A 157 -6.09 -19.29 1.92
N TRP A 158 -6.45 -19.43 0.64
CA TRP A 158 -7.68 -18.86 0.07
C TRP A 158 -8.94 -19.49 0.69
N GLY A 159 -10.00 -18.69 0.86
CA GLY A 159 -11.32 -19.12 1.32
C GLY A 159 -11.46 -19.20 2.84
N ARG A 160 -10.83 -20.20 3.47
CA ARG A 160 -10.82 -20.37 4.92
C ARG A 160 -9.58 -21.13 5.36
N ASP A 161 -8.88 -20.58 6.33
CA ASP A 161 -7.77 -21.27 7.00
C ASP A 161 -8.00 -21.34 8.51
N ARG A 162 -7.18 -22.12 9.22
CA ARG A 162 -7.17 -22.16 10.68
C ARG A 162 -5.86 -21.55 11.18
N PRO A 163 -5.88 -20.55 12.07
CA PRO A 163 -4.66 -19.90 12.57
C PRO A 163 -3.72 -20.89 13.28
N ARG A 164 -4.25 -21.99 13.83
CA ARG A 164 -3.47 -23.06 14.46
C ARG A 164 -2.45 -23.70 13.51
N ASN A 165 -2.71 -23.74 12.19
CA ASN A 165 -1.84 -24.38 11.21
C ASN A 165 -0.50 -23.67 11.03
N ILE A 166 -0.48 -22.35 11.21
CA ILE A 166 0.71 -21.50 11.00
C ILE A 166 1.25 -20.93 12.32
N ARG A 167 0.64 -21.26 13.46
CA ARG A 167 0.99 -20.69 14.78
C ARG A 167 2.47 -20.87 15.12
N THR A 168 3.00 -22.08 14.98
CA THR A 168 4.40 -22.36 15.30
C THR A 168 5.33 -21.53 14.43
N LEU A 169 5.04 -21.44 13.13
CA LEU A 169 5.82 -20.63 12.19
C LEU A 169 5.77 -19.14 12.54
N LEU A 170 4.58 -18.62 12.85
CA LEU A 170 4.42 -17.21 13.23
C LEU A 170 5.13 -16.89 14.54
N LEU A 171 5.11 -17.81 15.52
CA LEU A 171 5.86 -17.64 16.77
C LEU A 171 7.37 -17.66 16.52
N THR A 172 7.88 -18.60 15.70
CA THR A 172 9.31 -18.62 15.37
C THR A 172 9.73 -17.36 14.62
N ALA A 173 8.90 -16.89 13.68
CA ALA A 173 9.16 -15.66 12.94
C ALA A 173 9.09 -14.42 13.84
N LEU A 174 8.17 -14.38 14.80
CA LEU A 174 8.07 -13.28 15.77
C LEU A 174 9.31 -13.19 16.65
N VAL A 175 9.76 -14.33 17.20
CA VAL A 175 10.96 -14.38 18.03
C VAL A 175 12.20 -14.01 17.21
N SER A 176 12.37 -14.57 16.01
CA SER A 176 13.50 -14.23 15.16
C SER A 176 13.50 -12.75 14.76
N THR A 177 12.31 -12.19 14.48
CA THR A 177 12.16 -10.77 14.16
C THR A 177 12.57 -9.88 15.33
N LEU A 178 12.08 -10.16 16.55
CA LEU A 178 12.43 -9.38 17.74
C LEU A 178 13.94 -9.41 18.04
N VAL A 179 14.56 -10.59 17.88
CA VAL A 179 16.00 -10.73 18.07
C VAL A 179 16.77 -9.94 17.02
N LEU A 180 16.45 -10.14 15.74
CA LEU A 180 17.15 -9.48 14.63
C LEU A 180 16.94 -7.96 14.64
N SER A 181 15.77 -7.47 15.03
CA SER A 181 15.46 -6.04 15.04
C SER A 181 16.28 -5.25 16.05
N VAL A 182 16.77 -5.89 17.11
CA VAL A 182 17.63 -5.27 18.13
C VAL A 182 19.11 -5.59 17.86
N LEU A 183 19.40 -6.85 17.50
CA LEU A 183 20.76 -7.32 17.28
C LEU A 183 21.45 -6.59 16.11
N LEU A 184 20.73 -6.36 15.01
CA LEU A 184 21.33 -5.75 13.81
C LEU A 184 21.70 -4.28 14.03
N PRO A 185 20.82 -3.40 14.57
CA PRO A 185 21.23 -2.04 14.93
C PRO A 185 22.35 -2.01 15.97
N TRP A 186 22.36 -2.94 16.93
CA TRP A 186 23.43 -3.02 17.93
C TRP A 186 24.80 -3.39 17.34
N LEU A 187 24.84 -4.18 16.26
CA LEU A 187 26.08 -4.57 15.57
C LEU A 187 26.56 -3.52 14.56
N LEU A 188 25.64 -2.80 13.92
CA LEU A 188 25.92 -1.97 12.75
C LEU A 188 25.95 -0.47 13.04
N GLU A 189 25.32 -0.03 14.14
CA GLU A 189 25.22 1.39 14.49
C GLU A 189 25.77 1.71 15.89
N ASP A 190 26.37 2.90 16.02
CA ASP A 190 26.91 3.39 17.29
C ASP A 190 25.80 3.77 18.30
N LYS A 191 24.56 4.01 17.82
CA LYS A 191 23.42 4.42 18.64
C LYS A 191 22.14 3.70 18.22
N ILE A 192 21.46 3.10 19.18
CA ILE A 192 20.16 2.46 18.95
C ILE A 192 19.05 3.52 19.06
N ILE A 193 18.53 3.94 17.92
CA ILE A 193 17.35 4.80 17.84
C ILE A 193 16.10 3.91 17.77
N ALA A 194 15.08 4.21 18.59
CA ALA A 194 13.86 3.41 18.66
C ALA A 194 13.16 3.24 17.29
N MET A 195 13.15 4.28 16.46
CA MET A 195 12.58 4.24 15.11
C MET A 195 13.31 3.27 14.19
N THR A 196 14.65 3.16 14.30
CA THR A 196 15.45 2.19 13.55
C THR A 196 15.08 0.77 13.94
N VAL A 197 14.87 0.50 15.23
CA VAL A 197 14.43 -0.82 15.72
C VAL A 197 13.05 -1.18 15.17
N VAL A 198 12.11 -0.23 15.14
CA VAL A 198 10.76 -0.45 14.58
C VAL A 198 10.82 -0.72 13.07
N GLY A 199 11.60 0.07 12.33
CA GLY A 199 11.87 -0.15 10.91
C GLY A 199 12.45 -1.55 10.66
N MET A 200 13.48 -1.91 11.43
CA MET A 200 14.14 -3.20 11.32
C MET A 200 13.22 -4.37 11.67
N ALA A 201 12.36 -4.21 12.67
CA ALA A 201 11.35 -5.20 13.01
C ALA A 201 10.38 -5.43 11.84
N MET A 202 9.91 -4.38 11.17
CA MET A 202 9.05 -4.53 9.99
C MET A 202 9.80 -5.21 8.83
N ALA A 203 11.04 -4.81 8.55
CA ALA A 203 11.85 -5.39 7.48
C ALA A 203 12.14 -6.88 7.72
N CYS A 204 12.62 -7.23 8.92
CA CYS A 204 12.89 -8.62 9.31
C CYS A 204 11.61 -9.46 9.29
N TRP A 205 10.48 -8.93 9.75
CA TRP A 205 9.20 -9.64 9.71
C TRP A 205 8.81 -10.04 8.28
N ILE A 206 8.85 -9.08 7.35
CA ILE A 206 8.52 -9.32 5.95
C ILE A 206 9.52 -10.30 5.33
N ALA A 207 10.82 -10.10 5.57
CA ALA A 207 11.86 -10.94 4.99
C ALA A 207 11.80 -12.39 5.48
N VAL A 208 11.72 -12.60 6.80
CA VAL A 208 11.66 -13.93 7.40
C VAL A 208 10.44 -14.70 6.92
N LEU A 209 9.27 -14.06 6.87
CA LEU A 209 8.04 -14.73 6.44
C LEU A 209 8.01 -14.99 4.93
N ALA A 210 8.55 -14.09 4.11
CA ALA A 210 8.69 -14.33 2.67
C ALA A 210 9.63 -15.51 2.38
N VAL A 211 10.78 -15.58 3.07
CA VAL A 211 11.72 -16.70 2.95
C VAL A 211 11.10 -18.00 3.48
N ALA A 212 10.43 -17.95 4.63
CA ALA A 212 9.77 -19.12 5.20
C ALA A 212 8.68 -19.67 4.29
N GLU A 213 7.88 -18.81 3.65
CA GLU A 213 6.87 -19.22 2.68
C GLU A 213 7.53 -19.87 1.45
N ALA A 214 8.62 -19.30 0.93
CA ALA A 214 9.41 -19.88 -0.15
C ALA A 214 9.99 -21.26 0.19
N VAL A 215 10.63 -21.40 1.35
CA VAL A 215 11.20 -22.68 1.81
C VAL A 215 10.10 -23.72 1.98
N GLN A 216 8.97 -23.38 2.60
CA GLN A 216 7.84 -24.30 2.75
C GLN A 216 7.24 -24.73 1.40
N ARG A 217 7.17 -23.81 0.44
CA ARG A 217 6.57 -24.09 -0.87
C ARG A 217 7.46 -25.00 -1.72
N VAL A 218 8.77 -24.75 -1.71
CA VAL A 218 9.77 -25.57 -2.41
C VAL A 218 9.90 -26.95 -1.76
N SER A 219 9.99 -27.03 -0.43
CA SER A 219 10.10 -28.31 0.30
C SER A 219 8.87 -29.22 0.12
N ARG A 220 7.68 -28.65 -0.10
CA ARG A 220 6.46 -29.40 -0.44
C ARG A 220 6.41 -29.87 -1.90
N GLY A 221 7.42 -29.58 -2.72
CA GLY A 221 7.47 -29.95 -4.13
C GLY A 221 6.41 -29.28 -5.00
N THR A 222 5.83 -28.17 -4.53
CA THR A 222 4.79 -27.47 -5.31
C THR A 222 5.41 -26.69 -6.46
N LYS A 223 4.78 -26.72 -7.64
CA LYS A 223 5.27 -25.98 -8.82
C LYS A 223 5.33 -24.48 -8.52
N THR A 224 6.52 -23.90 -8.62
CA THR A 224 6.77 -22.46 -8.48
C THR A 224 6.79 -21.78 -9.85
N SER A 225 5.92 -20.81 -10.07
CA SER A 225 5.91 -20.01 -11.30
C SER A 225 6.86 -18.81 -11.22
N LEU A 226 7.19 -18.19 -12.35
CA LEU A 226 7.94 -16.92 -12.39
C LEU A 226 7.20 -15.80 -11.66
N SER A 227 5.87 -15.75 -11.79
CA SER A 227 5.02 -14.79 -11.06
C SER A 227 5.16 -14.93 -9.54
N TYR A 228 5.29 -16.17 -9.04
CA TYR A 228 5.52 -16.43 -7.63
C TYR A 228 6.86 -15.87 -7.14
N TRP A 229 7.94 -16.12 -7.87
CA TRP A 229 9.25 -15.55 -7.52
C TRP A 229 9.28 -14.03 -7.63
N GLY A 230 8.56 -13.44 -8.59
CA GLY A 230 8.35 -12.00 -8.67
C GLY A 230 7.63 -11.43 -7.45
N MET A 231 6.66 -12.16 -6.89
CA MET A 231 6.00 -11.79 -5.63
C MET A 231 6.97 -11.83 -4.45
N VAL A 232 7.75 -12.90 -4.28
CA VAL A 232 8.75 -13.02 -3.21
C VAL A 232 9.79 -11.90 -3.32
N ALA A 233 10.32 -11.65 -4.52
CA ALA A 233 11.27 -10.58 -4.77
C ALA A 233 10.70 -9.20 -4.45
N ALA A 234 9.42 -8.94 -4.77
CA ALA A 234 8.77 -7.69 -4.42
C ALA A 234 8.62 -7.48 -2.90
N HIS A 235 8.32 -8.55 -2.15
CA HIS A 235 8.22 -8.47 -0.69
C HIS A 235 9.59 -8.27 -0.04
N LEU A 236 10.62 -8.97 -0.51
CA LEU A 236 12.00 -8.75 -0.06
C LEU A 236 12.50 -7.35 -0.44
N GLY A 237 12.18 -6.87 -1.64
CA GLY A 237 12.50 -5.50 -2.07
C GLY A 237 11.87 -4.47 -1.13
N LEU A 238 10.62 -4.66 -0.70
CA LEU A 238 10.01 -3.80 0.30
C LEU A 238 10.76 -3.83 1.65
N ALA A 239 11.16 -5.01 2.11
CA ALA A 239 11.95 -5.14 3.33
C ALA A 239 13.26 -4.32 3.24
N VAL A 240 13.95 -4.39 2.10
CA VAL A 240 15.16 -3.59 1.83
C VAL A 240 14.84 -2.08 1.81
N THR A 241 13.74 -1.65 1.19
CA THR A 241 13.39 -0.21 1.19
C THR A 241 13.05 0.34 2.57
N ILE A 242 12.60 -0.52 3.51
CA ILE A 242 12.32 -0.10 4.89
C ILE A 242 13.62 0.11 5.67
N THR A 243 14.70 -0.60 5.34
CA THR A 243 15.99 -0.44 6.02
C THR A 243 16.76 0.80 5.58
N GLY A 244 16.48 1.33 4.38
CA GLY A 244 17.19 2.48 3.78
C GLY A 244 17.86 2.11 2.48
#